data_AF-A0A5B6USV8-F1
#
_entry.id   AF-A0A5B6USV8-F1
#
_cell.length_a   1.000
_cell.length_b   1.000
_cell.length_c   1.000
_cell.angle_alpha   90.00
_cell.angle_beta   90.00
_cell.angle_gamma   90.00
#
_symmetry.space_group_name_H-M   'P 1'
#
loop_
_entity.id
_entity.type
_entity.pdbx_description
1 polymer ?
#
loop_
_entity_poly.entity_id
_entity_poly.type
_entity_poly.pdbx_seq_one_letter_code
_entity_poly.pdbx_strand_id
1 'polypeptide(L)'
;MVFKWTMMVVYGFMRILQEAHYNTLTIHSRSNKMYHDLKPYYWWKKMKKDIAEYVSKCLICQQVKVKHQVPLELLQPITIP
;
A
#
# COMPACT_ATOMS: atom_id res chain seq x y z
N MET A 1 -32.24 -13.06 7.61
CA MET A 1 -31.20 -12.00 7.54
C MET A 1 -30.25 -12.24 6.35
N VAL A 2 -30.80 -12.25 5.13
CA VAL A 2 -30.05 -12.63 3.90
C VAL A 2 -29.34 -11.42 3.27
N PHE A 3 -29.63 -10.21 3.76
CA PHE A 3 -29.08 -8.95 3.24
C PHE A 3 -27.68 -8.57 3.77
N LYS A 4 -27.14 -9.30 4.75
CA LYS A 4 -25.85 -8.95 5.38
C LYS A 4 -24.63 -9.52 4.64
N TRP A 5 -24.82 -10.54 3.80
CA TRP A 5 -23.73 -11.22 3.09
C TRP A 5 -23.34 -10.56 1.78
N THR A 6 -24.24 -9.84 1.10
CA THR A 6 -23.96 -9.17 -0.18
C THR A 6 -23.20 -7.84 -0.01
N MET A 7 -23.43 -7.09 1.08
CA MET A 7 -22.64 -5.87 1.37
C MET A 7 -21.16 -6.18 1.66
N MET A 8 -20.85 -7.38 2.15
CA MET A 8 -19.49 -7.80 2.50
C MET A 8 -18.61 -8.08 1.27
N VAL A 9 -19.20 -8.34 0.11
CA VAL A 9 -18.46 -8.77 -1.11
C VAL A 9 -17.90 -7.58 -1.91
N VAL A 10 -18.46 -6.37 -1.75
CA VAL A 10 -17.97 -5.16 -2.46
C VAL A 10 -17.46 -4.09 -1.49
N TYR A 11 -18.18 -3.80 -0.40
CA TYR A 11 -17.70 -2.85 0.63
C TYR A 11 -16.61 -3.47 1.52
N GLY A 12 -16.55 -4.80 1.64
CA GLY A 12 -15.51 -5.48 2.41
C GLY A 12 -14.12 -5.34 1.78
N PHE A 13 -14.05 -5.26 0.45
CA PHE A 13 -12.78 -5.19 -0.28
C PHE A 13 -11.97 -3.94 0.07
N MET A 14 -12.60 -2.77 -0.06
CA MET A 14 -11.96 -1.49 0.25
C MET A 14 -11.66 -1.36 1.74
N ARG A 15 -12.50 -1.93 2.60
CA ARG A 15 -12.27 -1.97 4.06
C ARG A 15 -11.04 -2.81 4.42
N ILE A 16 -10.84 -3.97 3.80
CA ILE A 16 -9.66 -4.82 4.04
C ILE A 16 -8.38 -4.07 3.62
N LEU A 17 -8.41 -3.41 2.46
CA LEU A 17 -7.27 -2.62 1.99
C LEU A 17 -7.00 -1.41 2.89
N GLN A 18 -8.05 -0.73 3.37
CA GLN A 18 -7.94 0.43 4.26
C GLN A 18 -7.41 0.06 5.64
N GLU A 19 -7.93 -1.00 6.26
CA GLU A 19 -7.46 -1.52 7.56
C GLU A 19 -6.00 -1.96 7.47
N ALA A 20 -5.67 -2.76 6.45
CA ALA A 20 -4.30 -3.15 6.19
C ALA A 20 -3.42 -1.91 6.01
N HIS A 21 -3.81 -0.99 5.13
CA HIS A 21 -3.04 0.22 4.85
C HIS A 21 -2.82 1.07 6.10
N TYR A 22 -3.85 1.31 6.92
CA TYR A 22 -3.77 2.07 8.16
C TYR A 22 -2.81 1.43 9.18
N ASN A 23 -2.91 0.11 9.38
CA ASN A 23 -1.98 -0.62 10.24
C ASN A 23 -0.54 -0.61 9.68
N THR A 24 -0.40 -0.49 8.35
CA THR A 24 0.89 -0.42 7.67
C THR A 24 1.42 1.01 7.44
N LEU A 25 0.71 2.07 7.86
CA LEU A 25 1.07 3.49 7.64
C LEU A 25 2.39 3.94 8.30
N THR A 26 3.15 3.03 8.89
CA THR A 26 4.47 3.29 9.45
C THR A 26 5.51 3.49 8.33
N ILE A 27 5.42 4.66 7.68
CA ILE A 27 6.50 5.38 6.99
C ILE A 27 7.03 4.73 5.70
N HIS A 28 6.78 3.44 5.44
CA HIS A 28 7.34 2.73 4.28
C HIS A 28 6.49 1.53 3.78
N SER A 29 5.17 1.57 3.89
CA SER A 29 4.33 0.47 3.38
C SER A 29 4.32 0.43 1.86
N ARG A 30 5.20 -0.42 1.32
CA ARG A 30 5.18 -0.82 -0.08
C ARG A 30 3.98 -1.75 -0.31
N SER A 31 3.38 -1.70 -1.50
CA SER A 31 2.34 -2.65 -1.94
C SER A 31 2.69 -4.12 -1.69
N ASN A 32 3.99 -4.46 -1.74
CA ASN A 32 4.49 -5.79 -1.39
C ASN A 32 4.20 -6.18 0.07
N LYS A 33 4.40 -5.26 1.03
CA LYS A 33 4.16 -5.54 2.45
C LYS A 33 2.68 -5.84 2.69
N MET A 34 1.80 -4.98 2.18
CA MET A 34 0.35 -5.20 2.25
C MET A 34 -0.06 -6.54 1.61
N TYR A 35 0.56 -6.95 0.50
CA TYR A 35 0.31 -8.27 -0.10
C TYR A 35 0.73 -9.41 0.84
N HIS A 36 1.91 -9.33 1.44
CA HIS A 36 2.40 -10.35 2.36
C HIS A 36 1.57 -10.43 3.64
N ASP A 37 1.09 -9.30 4.16
CA ASP A 37 0.27 -9.24 5.37
C ASP A 37 -1.14 -9.80 5.13
N LEU A 38 -1.70 -9.57 3.94
CA LEU A 38 -3.06 -10.01 3.60
C LEU A 38 -3.11 -11.46 3.07
N LYS A 39 -2.06 -11.94 2.40
CA LYS A 39 -2.03 -13.27 1.76
C LYS A 39 -2.38 -14.44 2.69
N PRO A 40 -2.01 -14.47 3.99
CA PRO A 40 -2.38 -15.56 4.90
C PRO A 40 -3.87 -15.63 5.22
N TYR A 41 -4.58 -14.50 5.15
CA TYR A 41 -5.97 -14.38 5.60
C TYR A 41 -6.97 -14.23 4.45
N TYR A 42 -6.53 -13.69 3.32
CA TYR A 42 -7.38 -13.33 2.20
C TYR A 42 -6.74 -13.72 0.87
N TRP A 43 -7.58 -14.16 -0.06
CA TRP A 43 -7.15 -14.46 -1.42
C TRP A 43 -8.22 -14.06 -2.43
N TRP A 44 -7.80 -13.41 -3.52
CA TRP A 44 -8.66 -13.13 -4.66
C TRP A 44 -7.85 -12.95 -5.96
N LYS A 45 -8.54 -13.08 -7.10
CA LYS A 45 -7.93 -12.90 -8.42
C LYS A 45 -7.47 -11.46 -8.58
N LYS A 46 -6.20 -11.26 -8.96
CA LYS A 46 -5.53 -9.95 -9.13
C LYS A 46 -5.21 -9.19 -7.84
N MET A 47 -5.18 -9.86 -6.68
CA MET A 47 -4.79 -9.28 -5.38
C MET A 47 -3.59 -8.33 -5.39
N LYS A 48 -2.47 -8.73 -6.00
CA LYS A 48 -1.28 -7.86 -6.13
C LYS A 48 -1.57 -6.58 -6.91
N LYS A 49 -2.34 -6.67 -7.99
CA LYS A 49 -2.69 -5.53 -8.85
C LYS A 49 -3.60 -4.55 -8.10
N ASP A 50 -4.61 -5.06 -7.42
CA ASP A 50 -5.57 -4.20 -6.72
C ASP A 50 -4.93 -3.50 -5.51
N ILE A 51 -4.03 -4.20 -4.79
CA ILE A 51 -3.21 -3.58 -3.73
C ILE A 51 -2.31 -2.48 -4.31
N ALA A 52 -1.65 -2.74 -5.44
CA ALA A 52 -0.81 -1.75 -6.09
C ALA A 52 -1.61 -0.53 -6.56
N GLU A 53 -2.80 -0.74 -7.12
CA GLU A 53 -3.70 0.34 -7.53
C GLU A 53 -4.19 1.17 -6.33
N TYR A 54 -4.56 0.51 -5.23
CA TYR A 54 -4.98 1.17 -4.00
C TYR A 54 -3.87 2.05 -3.42
N VAL A 55 -2.65 1.50 -3.27
CA VAL A 55 -1.48 2.25 -2.77
C VAL A 55 -1.11 3.39 -3.72
N SER A 56 -1.28 3.20 -5.05
CA SER A 56 -1.00 4.24 -6.04
C SER A 56 -1.90 5.47 -5.89
N LYS A 57 -3.13 5.30 -5.37
CA LYS A 57 -4.11 6.37 -5.13
C LYS A 57 -3.95 7.04 -3.76
N CYS A 58 -3.09 6.51 -2.88
CA CYS A 58 -2.87 7.08 -1.56
C CYS A 58 -1.93 8.30 -1.60
N LEU A 59 -2.45 9.47 -1.22
CA LEU A 59 -1.69 10.73 -1.19
C LEU A 59 -0.46 10.67 -0.29
N ILE A 60 -0.53 9.98 0.85
CA ILE A 60 0.59 9.84 1.79
C ILE A 60 1.71 9.00 1.15
N CYS A 61 1.36 7.85 0.57
CA CYS A 61 2.32 7.00 -0.15
C CYS A 61 2.94 7.72 -1.35
N GLN A 62 2.15 8.53 -2.09
CA GLN A 62 2.65 9.35 -3.20
C GLN A 62 3.67 10.39 -2.74
N GLN A 63 3.39 11.15 -1.67
CA GLN A 63 4.30 12.17 -1.14
C GLN A 63 5.63 11.58 -0.67
N VAL A 64 5.60 10.45 0.03
CA VAL A 64 6.80 9.74 0.48
C VAL A 64 7.61 9.22 -0.72
N LYS A 65 6.95 8.75 -1.78
CA LYS A 65 7.61 8.29 -3.00
C LYS A 65 8.29 9.44 -3.76
N VAL A 66 7.71 10.65 -3.77
CA VAL A 66 8.31 11.84 -4.39
C VAL A 66 9.53 12.29 -3.59
N LYS A 67 9.44 12.35 -2.26
CA LYS A 67 10.57 12.70 -1.39
C LYS A 67 11.79 11.78 -1.58
N HIS A 68 11.57 10.48 -1.72
CA HIS A 68 12.66 9.52 -1.95
C HIS A 68 13.14 9.44 -3.42
N GLN A 69 12.40 9.99 -4.38
CA GLN A 69 12.82 10.06 -5.79
C GLN A 69 13.51 11.38 -6.14
N VAL A 70 13.66 12.30 -5.18
CA VAL A 70 14.55 13.46 -5.36
C VAL A 70 15.92 12.90 -5.77
N PRO A 71 16.47 13.30 -6.94
CA PRO A 71 17.70 12.71 -7.44
C PRO A 71 18.80 12.83 -6.39
N LEU A 72 19.61 11.79 -6.28
CA LEU A 72 20.85 11.79 -5.50
C LEU A 72 21.88 12.82 -5.99
N GLU A 73 21.52 13.74 -6.91
CA GLU A 73 22.36 14.80 -7.48
C GLU A 73 22.78 15.88 -6.46
N LEU A 74 22.27 15.83 -5.23
CA LEU A 74 22.74 16.69 -4.13
C LEU A 74 23.80 16.03 -3.23
N LEU A 75 24.16 14.76 -3.46
CA LEU A 75 25.29 14.14 -2.77
C LEU A 75 26.57 14.48 -3.52
N GLN A 76 27.15 15.64 -3.23
CA GLN A 76 28.53 15.88 -3.59
C GLN A 76 29.40 14.78 -2.97
N PRO A 77 30.33 14.15 -3.71
CA PRO A 77 31.30 13.26 -3.12
C PRO A 77 32.11 14.04 -2.08
N ILE A 78 32.12 13.58 -0.84
CA ILE A 78 33.10 14.08 0.14
C ILE A 78 34.45 13.58 -0.36
N THR A 79 35.28 14.48 -0.88
CA THR A 79 36.69 14.18 -1.13
C THR A 79 37.35 14.02 0.23
N ILE A 80 37.62 12.77 0.62
CA ILE A 80 38.37 12.45 1.82
C ILE A 80 39.86 12.60 1.46
N PRO A 81 40.69 13.33 2.25
CA PRO A 81 42.12 13.49 2.02
C PRO A 81 42.92 12.19 2.23
#